data_AF-A0A8B9SZJ9-F1
#
_entry.id   AF-A0A8B9SZJ9-F1
#
_cell.length_a   1.000
_cell.length_b   1.000
_cell.length_c   1.000
_cell.angle_alpha   90.00
_cell.angle_beta   90.00
_cell.angle_gamma   90.00
#
_symmetry.space_group_name_H-M   'P 1'
#
loop_
_entity.id
_entity.type
_entity.pdbx_description
1 polymer ?
#
loop_
_entity_poly.entity_id
_entity_poly.type
_entity_poly.pdbx_seq_one_letter_code
_entity_poly.pdbx_strand_id
1 'polypeptide(L)'
;MSVWMPNTTKPSLAQKGRCMASVLPGRTTACCTANTSSEAHRDQSYLYNFNWNHCGVMPPKCKRHFIQDTCLYECSPNLGPWIDQVDSSWRRERILHVPLCKEDCEEWWEDCKDYVTCKDNWHKGWNWATGTNRCPWGSICRPFSEVFPEPKDLCEKIWSNSYKYTTERRGSGRCIQMWFDPAKGNPNVVVAKYYAWKKRSSPVGMENVTPEAGKAVCALPRPVLVLLPLALVLLPEGARCGPPAWGSL
;
A
#
# COMPACT_ATOMS: atom_id res chain seq x y z
N MET A 1 3.45 -12.30 -9.73
CA MET A 1 3.00 -11.37 -10.80
C MET A 1 2.98 -9.96 -10.26
N SER A 2 3.65 -9.02 -10.92
CA SER A 2 3.61 -7.59 -10.57
C SER A 2 2.44 -6.91 -11.30
N VAL A 3 1.29 -6.75 -10.65
CA VAL A 3 0.06 -6.26 -11.31
C VAL A 3 -0.05 -4.72 -11.25
N TRP A 4 0.94 -4.04 -11.83
CA TRP A 4 0.88 -2.60 -12.11
C TRP A 4 1.44 -2.32 -13.51
N MET A 5 0.74 -2.80 -14.54
CA MET A 5 1.07 -2.46 -15.94
C MET A 5 0.55 -1.05 -16.26
N PRO A 6 1.40 -0.09 -16.64
CA PRO A 6 0.94 1.21 -17.12
C PRO A 6 0.28 1.06 -18.51
N ASN A 7 -0.88 1.68 -18.69
CA ASN A 7 -1.69 1.71 -19.91
C ASN A 7 -2.11 0.33 -20.49
N THR A 8 -3.30 -0.15 -20.09
CA THR A 8 -4.14 -0.95 -20.98
C THR A 8 -5.48 -0.24 -21.20
N THR A 9 -5.94 -0.17 -22.46
CA THR A 9 -6.99 0.79 -22.87
C THR A 9 -8.31 0.10 -23.23
N LYS A 10 -9.39 0.44 -22.51
CA LYS A 10 -10.77 -0.11 -22.61
C LYS A 10 -10.91 -1.58 -22.16
N PRO A 11 -12.02 -1.97 -21.51
CA PRO A 11 -13.31 -2.14 -22.20
C PRO A 11 -14.37 -1.06 -21.94
N SER A 12 -15.56 -1.30 -22.49
CA SER A 12 -16.80 -0.52 -22.37
C SER A 12 -17.57 -0.77 -21.04
N LEU A 13 -18.79 -0.24 -20.96
CA LEU A 13 -19.71 -0.23 -19.80
C LEU A 13 -19.78 -1.53 -18.99
N ALA A 14 -20.19 -1.39 -17.72
CA ALA A 14 -20.46 -2.46 -16.76
C ALA A 14 -21.36 -3.56 -17.36
N GLN A 15 -20.72 -4.62 -17.84
CA GLN A 15 -21.35 -5.82 -18.39
C GLN A 15 -21.25 -6.93 -17.34
N LYS A 16 -22.28 -7.78 -17.24
CA LYS A 16 -22.35 -8.90 -16.29
C LYS A 16 -21.06 -9.73 -16.34
N GLY A 17 -20.32 -9.79 -15.22
CA GLY A 17 -19.02 -10.48 -15.13
C GLY A 17 -17.79 -9.61 -15.42
N ARG A 18 -17.89 -8.27 -15.37
CA ARG A 18 -16.75 -7.35 -15.37
C ARG A 18 -16.68 -6.55 -14.06
N CYS A 19 -15.47 -6.34 -13.56
CA CYS A 19 -15.19 -5.42 -12.47
C CYS A 19 -15.61 -3.98 -12.80
N MET A 20 -15.99 -3.22 -11.77
CA MET A 20 -16.36 -1.81 -11.91
C MET A 20 -15.13 -0.97 -12.28
N ALA A 21 -15.23 -0.21 -13.37
CA ALA A 21 -14.18 0.68 -13.85
C ALA A 21 -14.61 2.15 -13.72
N SER A 22 -13.65 3.04 -13.52
CA SER A 22 -13.93 4.49 -13.49
C SER A 22 -14.33 4.96 -14.88
N VAL A 23 -15.55 5.47 -15.05
CA VAL A 23 -16.02 6.09 -16.29
C VAL A 23 -15.93 7.62 -16.16
N LEU A 24 -15.15 8.23 -17.04
CA LEU A 24 -15.14 9.67 -17.29
C LEU A 24 -15.60 9.93 -18.74
N PRO A 25 -16.10 11.13 -19.08
CA PRO A 25 -16.42 11.49 -20.46
C PRO A 25 -15.25 11.18 -21.41
N GLY A 26 -15.47 10.23 -22.32
CA GLY A 26 -14.48 9.77 -23.30
C GLY A 26 -13.33 8.89 -22.77
N ARG A 27 -13.22 8.60 -21.46
CA ARG A 27 -12.10 7.80 -20.90
C ARG A 27 -12.54 6.85 -19.78
N THR A 28 -12.20 5.58 -19.92
CA THR A 28 -12.28 4.57 -18.85
C THR A 28 -10.90 4.41 -18.20
N THR A 29 -10.81 4.43 -16.86
CA THR A 29 -9.53 4.21 -16.15
C THR A 29 -9.62 3.06 -15.14
N ALA A 30 -8.76 2.06 -15.36
CA ALA A 30 -8.54 0.88 -14.52
C ALA A 30 -7.10 0.38 -14.74
N CYS A 31 -6.56 -0.36 -13.77
CA CYS A 31 -5.23 -0.98 -13.83
C CYS A 31 -5.26 -2.44 -14.33
N CYS A 32 -6.43 -3.09 -14.29
CA CYS A 32 -6.62 -4.48 -14.67
C CYS A 32 -6.97 -4.65 -16.16
N THR A 33 -6.63 -5.79 -16.74
CA THR A 33 -7.05 -6.16 -18.10
C THR A 33 -8.48 -6.69 -18.13
N ALA A 34 -9.09 -6.73 -19.33
CA ALA A 34 -10.38 -7.37 -19.55
C ALA A 34 -10.42 -8.85 -19.10
N ASN A 35 -9.28 -9.56 -19.21
CA ASN A 35 -9.15 -10.95 -18.77
C ASN A 35 -9.17 -11.03 -17.23
N THR A 36 -8.29 -10.27 -16.57
CA THR A 36 -8.22 -10.12 -15.10
C THR A 36 -9.59 -9.80 -14.49
N SER A 37 -10.30 -8.84 -15.09
CA SER A 37 -11.65 -8.40 -14.71
C SER A 37 -12.70 -9.53 -14.81
N SER A 38 -12.57 -10.41 -15.80
CA SER A 38 -13.47 -11.57 -15.99
C SER A 38 -13.12 -12.74 -15.06
N GLU A 39 -11.85 -12.88 -14.70
CA GLU A 39 -11.31 -13.96 -13.86
C GLU A 39 -11.51 -13.70 -12.36
N ALA A 40 -11.61 -12.43 -11.95
CA ALA A 40 -12.06 -12.04 -10.60
C ALA A 40 -13.44 -12.63 -10.24
N HIS A 41 -14.26 -12.99 -11.23
CA HIS A 41 -15.60 -13.56 -11.06
C HIS A 41 -15.63 -15.10 -11.02
N ARG A 42 -14.50 -15.79 -11.23
CA ARG A 42 -14.42 -17.26 -11.32
C ARG A 42 -13.86 -17.86 -10.01
N ASP A 43 -14.40 -19.00 -9.60
CA ASP A 43 -13.74 -19.82 -8.56
C ASP A 43 -12.42 -20.36 -9.10
N GLN A 44 -11.39 -20.42 -8.25
CA GLN A 44 -10.09 -21.01 -8.60
C GLN A 44 -9.46 -20.44 -9.88
N SER A 45 -9.71 -19.15 -10.15
CA SER A 45 -9.19 -18.45 -11.32
C SER A 45 -7.66 -18.37 -11.34
N TYR A 46 -7.06 -18.17 -12.53
CA TYR A 46 -5.59 -18.20 -12.67
C TYR A 46 -4.87 -17.10 -11.85
N LEU A 47 -5.60 -16.08 -11.39
CA LEU A 47 -5.07 -14.99 -10.57
C LEU A 47 -4.38 -15.52 -9.31
N TYR A 48 -5.05 -16.44 -8.61
CA TYR A 48 -4.65 -16.91 -7.27
C TYR A 48 -4.92 -18.41 -7.01
N ASN A 49 -5.56 -19.13 -7.95
CA ASN A 49 -6.10 -20.49 -7.78
C ASN A 49 -6.92 -20.68 -6.49
N PHE A 50 -7.58 -19.61 -6.05
CA PHE A 50 -8.15 -19.52 -4.72
C PHE A 50 -9.55 -20.14 -4.64
N ASN A 51 -9.72 -21.00 -3.64
CA ASN A 51 -10.95 -21.68 -3.31
C ASN A 51 -11.72 -20.92 -2.22
N TRP A 52 -12.75 -20.19 -2.63
CA TRP A 52 -13.74 -19.58 -1.73
C TRP A 52 -14.54 -20.65 -0.95
N ASN A 53 -14.66 -21.86 -1.53
CA ASN A 53 -15.44 -22.98 -1.03
C ASN A 53 -14.60 -23.96 -0.17
N HIS A 54 -13.68 -23.45 0.64
CA HIS A 54 -12.74 -24.29 1.42
C HIS A 54 -13.36 -24.95 2.67
N CYS A 55 -14.54 -24.49 3.11
CA CYS A 55 -15.30 -25.04 4.26
C CYS A 55 -16.75 -25.45 3.91
N GLY A 56 -17.12 -25.46 2.63
CA GLY A 56 -18.49 -25.63 2.15
C GLY A 56 -18.73 -24.74 0.93
N VAL A 57 -19.97 -24.64 0.44
CA VAL A 57 -20.30 -23.71 -0.66
C VAL A 57 -20.50 -22.31 -0.08
N MET A 58 -19.73 -21.32 -0.54
CA MET A 58 -19.86 -19.94 -0.08
C MET A 58 -21.18 -19.31 -0.60
N PRO A 59 -22.03 -18.73 0.27
CA PRO A 59 -23.25 -18.05 -0.15
C PRO A 59 -22.99 -16.93 -1.14
N PRO A 60 -23.80 -16.76 -2.21
CA PRO A 60 -23.61 -15.67 -3.18
C PRO A 60 -23.59 -14.27 -2.56
N LYS A 61 -24.35 -14.05 -1.47
CA LYS A 61 -24.35 -12.79 -0.70
C LYS A 61 -22.96 -12.45 -0.12
N CYS A 62 -22.20 -13.46 0.32
CA CYS A 62 -20.85 -13.31 0.84
C CYS A 62 -19.82 -13.24 -0.31
N LYS A 63 -19.93 -14.14 -1.29
CA LYS A 63 -18.96 -14.27 -2.40
C LYS A 63 -18.85 -13.01 -3.26
N ARG A 64 -19.94 -12.25 -3.45
CA ARG A 64 -19.91 -10.98 -4.20
C ARG A 64 -18.91 -9.95 -3.65
N HIS A 65 -18.67 -9.95 -2.34
CA HIS A 65 -17.71 -9.02 -1.71
C HIS A 65 -16.27 -9.41 -2.01
N PHE A 66 -15.91 -10.70 -1.91
CA PHE A 66 -14.59 -11.21 -2.32
C PHE A 66 -14.28 -10.96 -3.81
N ILE A 67 -15.31 -11.03 -4.67
CA ILE A 67 -15.18 -10.65 -6.08
C ILE A 67 -14.89 -9.14 -6.22
N GLN A 68 -15.60 -8.28 -5.49
CA GLN A 68 -15.38 -6.82 -5.57
C GLN A 68 -14.11 -6.33 -4.87
N ASP A 69 -13.65 -7.01 -3.82
CA ASP A 69 -12.33 -6.83 -3.21
C ASP A 69 -11.22 -7.16 -4.23
N THR A 70 -11.33 -8.30 -4.91
CA THR A 70 -10.45 -8.63 -6.05
C THR A 70 -10.51 -7.56 -7.12
N CYS A 71 -11.70 -7.08 -7.50
CA CYS A 71 -11.86 -5.99 -8.46
C CYS A 71 -11.24 -4.66 -7.98
N LEU A 72 -11.39 -4.30 -6.71
CA LEU A 72 -10.81 -3.11 -6.11
C LEU A 72 -9.28 -3.19 -6.12
N TYR A 73 -8.73 -4.33 -5.68
CA TYR A 73 -7.29 -4.59 -5.63
C TYR A 73 -6.64 -4.58 -7.03
N GLU A 74 -7.20 -5.33 -7.99
CA GLU A 74 -6.62 -5.49 -9.33
C GLU A 74 -6.86 -4.27 -10.23
N CYS A 75 -8.02 -3.61 -10.13
CA CYS A 75 -8.46 -2.62 -11.12
C CYS A 75 -8.33 -1.16 -10.68
N SER A 76 -8.19 -0.83 -9.39
CA SER A 76 -8.35 0.56 -8.93
C SER A 76 -7.09 1.42 -9.11
N PRO A 77 -7.13 2.50 -9.93
CA PRO A 77 -6.02 3.44 -10.07
C PRO A 77 -5.92 4.42 -8.89
N ASN A 78 -6.66 4.17 -7.79
CA ASN A 78 -6.81 5.11 -6.68
C ASN A 78 -6.22 4.60 -5.35
N LEU A 79 -5.59 3.41 -5.34
CA LEU A 79 -4.97 2.85 -4.13
C LEU A 79 -3.54 3.34 -3.86
N GLY A 80 -2.97 4.14 -4.78
CA GLY A 80 -1.59 4.67 -4.73
C GLY A 80 -1.07 5.21 -3.39
N PRO A 81 -1.84 5.98 -2.57
CA PRO A 81 -1.37 6.49 -1.28
C PRO A 81 -0.96 5.41 -0.26
N TRP A 82 -1.49 4.20 -0.44
CA TRP A 82 -1.37 3.02 0.43
C TRP A 82 -0.58 1.87 -0.18
N ILE A 83 0.02 2.07 -1.36
CA ILE A 83 1.00 1.13 -1.89
C ILE A 83 2.26 1.22 -1.03
N ASP A 84 2.75 0.06 -0.61
CA ASP A 84 3.98 -0.12 0.15
C ASP A 84 4.84 -1.22 -0.47
N GLN A 85 6.15 -1.12 -0.31
CA GLN A 85 7.10 -2.11 -0.82
C GLN A 85 7.10 -3.36 0.08
N VAL A 86 7.20 -4.53 -0.54
CA VAL A 86 7.34 -5.81 0.16
C VAL A 86 8.37 -6.69 -0.54
N ASP A 87 9.35 -7.16 0.24
CA ASP A 87 10.27 -8.18 -0.24
C ASP A 87 9.56 -9.54 -0.20
N SER A 88 9.08 -9.98 -1.36
CA SER A 88 8.47 -11.29 -1.53
C SER A 88 8.71 -11.84 -2.94
N SER A 89 8.82 -13.16 -3.05
CA SER A 89 9.14 -13.87 -4.30
C SER A 89 8.12 -13.70 -5.44
N TRP A 90 6.96 -13.11 -5.18
CA TRP A 90 5.81 -13.09 -6.10
C TRP A 90 5.17 -11.71 -6.31
N ARG A 91 5.36 -10.75 -5.39
CA ARG A 91 4.96 -9.34 -5.49
C ARG A 91 6.05 -8.45 -4.87
N ARG A 92 6.40 -7.34 -5.52
CA ARG A 92 7.27 -6.28 -4.95
C ARG A 92 6.51 -5.23 -4.15
N GLU A 93 5.20 -5.15 -4.35
CA GLU A 93 4.33 -4.11 -3.81
C GLU A 93 2.99 -4.71 -3.40
N ARG A 94 2.35 -4.10 -2.40
CA ARG A 94 0.98 -4.40 -1.98
C ARG A 94 0.30 -3.16 -1.42
N ILE A 95 -1.01 -3.24 -1.19
CA ILE A 95 -1.71 -2.26 -0.36
C ILE A 95 -1.58 -2.60 1.14
N LEU A 96 -1.48 -1.56 1.97
CA LEU A 96 -1.57 -1.64 3.44
C LEU A 96 -2.40 -0.48 4.01
N HIS A 97 -3.27 -0.79 4.96
CA HIS A 97 -4.11 0.14 5.71
C HIS A 97 -4.99 1.07 4.85
N VAL A 98 -5.49 0.58 3.70
CA VAL A 98 -6.48 1.30 2.89
C VAL A 98 -7.74 1.55 3.74
N PRO A 99 -8.18 2.80 3.95
CA PRO A 99 -9.29 3.13 4.83
C PRO A 99 -10.61 2.73 4.14
N LEU A 100 -11.09 1.53 4.41
CA LEU A 100 -12.35 1.04 3.86
C LEU A 100 -13.51 1.79 4.55
N CYS A 101 -14.50 2.22 3.78
CA CYS A 101 -15.68 2.88 4.35
C CYS A 101 -16.43 1.94 5.31
N LYS A 102 -17.06 2.53 6.32
CA LYS A 102 -17.78 1.80 7.38
C LYS A 102 -18.77 0.79 6.80
N GLU A 103 -19.64 1.25 5.90
CA GLU A 103 -20.70 0.44 5.29
C GLU A 103 -20.13 -0.69 4.42
N ASP A 104 -19.13 -0.44 3.57
CA ASP A 104 -18.54 -1.48 2.71
C ASP A 104 -17.94 -2.64 3.53
N CYS A 105 -17.45 -2.36 4.74
CA CYS A 105 -16.95 -3.37 5.66
C CYS A 105 -18.08 -4.07 6.46
N GLU A 106 -19.07 -3.31 6.93
CA GLU A 106 -20.22 -3.84 7.69
C GLU A 106 -21.14 -4.70 6.81
N GLU A 107 -21.40 -4.29 5.57
CA GLU A 107 -22.15 -5.06 4.57
C GLU A 107 -21.43 -6.37 4.20
N TRP A 108 -20.10 -6.36 4.09
CA TRP A 108 -19.30 -7.57 3.81
C TRP A 108 -19.37 -8.56 4.97
N TRP A 109 -19.21 -8.09 6.21
CA TRP A 109 -19.32 -8.95 7.39
C TRP A 109 -20.73 -9.52 7.57
N GLU A 110 -21.78 -8.69 7.47
CA GLU A 110 -23.18 -9.09 7.64
C GLU A 110 -23.62 -10.12 6.59
N ASP A 111 -23.13 -9.99 5.34
CA ASP A 111 -23.38 -10.98 4.31
C ASP A 111 -22.61 -12.30 4.52
N CYS A 112 -21.48 -12.29 5.24
CA CYS A 112 -20.62 -13.45 5.43
C CYS A 112 -20.77 -14.16 6.79
N LYS A 113 -21.28 -13.51 7.85
CA LYS A 113 -21.21 -13.98 9.25
C LYS A 113 -21.73 -15.41 9.49
N ASP A 114 -22.76 -15.82 8.74
CA ASP A 114 -23.41 -17.14 8.83
C ASP A 114 -22.69 -18.24 8.03
N TYR A 115 -21.75 -17.87 7.14
CA TYR A 115 -20.88 -18.81 6.43
C TYR A 115 -19.72 -19.27 7.34
N VAL A 116 -18.93 -20.24 6.89
CA VAL A 116 -17.89 -20.90 7.68
C VAL A 116 -16.50 -20.74 7.06
N THR A 117 -15.48 -20.60 7.92
CA THR A 117 -14.06 -20.67 7.53
C THR A 117 -13.22 -21.31 8.63
N CYS A 118 -12.00 -21.73 8.27
CA CYS A 118 -11.03 -22.36 9.17
C CYS A 118 -9.86 -21.43 9.53
N LYS A 119 -9.85 -20.19 9.03
CA LYS A 119 -8.73 -19.25 9.15
C LYS A 119 -9.19 -17.78 9.25
N ASP A 120 -8.53 -17.03 10.13
CA ASP A 120 -8.63 -15.58 10.30
C ASP A 120 -7.76 -14.81 9.29
N ASN A 121 -6.64 -15.38 8.86
CA ASN A 121 -5.73 -14.78 7.88
C ASN A 121 -5.68 -15.62 6.60
N TRP A 122 -6.19 -15.09 5.50
CA TRP A 122 -6.28 -15.78 4.21
C TRP A 122 -5.09 -15.50 3.29
N HIS A 123 -4.19 -14.58 3.63
CA HIS A 123 -2.98 -14.31 2.86
C HIS A 123 -1.87 -15.37 3.03
N LYS A 124 -1.81 -16.07 4.17
CA LYS A 124 -0.73 -17.04 4.47
C LYS A 124 -1.20 -18.24 5.29
N GLY A 125 -0.42 -19.33 5.25
CA GLY A 125 -0.68 -20.54 6.05
C GLY A 125 -1.94 -21.29 5.63
N TRP A 126 -2.08 -21.57 4.33
CA TRP A 126 -3.01 -22.57 3.79
C TRP A 126 -2.23 -23.84 3.44
N ASN A 127 -2.92 -24.99 3.40
CA ASN A 127 -2.37 -26.18 2.77
C ASN A 127 -2.60 -26.09 1.25
N TRP A 128 -1.53 -26.19 0.45
CA TRP A 128 -1.56 -26.11 -1.02
C TRP A 128 -1.20 -27.45 -1.71
N ALA A 129 -1.11 -28.56 -0.97
CA ALA A 129 -0.68 -29.86 -1.52
C ALA A 129 -1.56 -30.37 -2.68
N THR A 130 -2.81 -29.92 -2.78
CA THR A 130 -3.73 -30.21 -3.90
C THR A 130 -3.75 -29.13 -4.98
N GLY A 131 -2.71 -28.30 -5.09
CA GLY A 131 -2.59 -27.18 -6.04
C GLY A 131 -3.46 -25.95 -5.73
N THR A 132 -4.60 -26.14 -5.07
CA THR A 132 -5.51 -25.11 -4.54
C THR A 132 -5.52 -25.12 -3.00
N ASN A 133 -5.93 -24.02 -2.37
CA ASN A 133 -5.92 -23.88 -0.92
C ASN A 133 -6.95 -24.77 -0.21
N ARG A 134 -6.49 -25.45 0.83
CA ARG A 134 -7.24 -26.26 1.78
C ARG A 134 -6.93 -25.80 3.20
N CYS A 135 -7.88 -26.01 4.11
CA CYS A 135 -7.68 -25.78 5.54
C CYS A 135 -6.41 -26.51 6.05
N PRO A 136 -5.58 -25.87 6.89
CA PRO A 136 -4.45 -26.53 7.56
C PRO A 136 -4.88 -27.77 8.34
N TRP A 137 -3.96 -28.74 8.44
CA TRP A 137 -4.19 -29.93 9.27
C TRP A 137 -4.51 -29.53 10.72
N GLY A 138 -5.53 -30.16 11.31
CA GLY A 138 -6.01 -29.85 12.65
C GLY A 138 -6.87 -28.58 12.78
N SER A 139 -7.03 -27.76 11.74
CA SER A 139 -7.97 -26.63 11.77
C SER A 139 -9.41 -27.08 11.48
N ILE A 140 -10.36 -26.50 12.20
CA ILE A 140 -11.81 -26.78 12.04
C ILE A 140 -12.51 -25.59 11.40
N CYS A 141 -13.51 -25.87 10.56
CA CYS A 141 -14.40 -24.86 10.00
C CYS A 141 -15.38 -24.37 11.08
N ARG A 142 -15.45 -23.06 11.29
CA ARG A 142 -16.31 -22.38 12.28
C ARG A 142 -17.02 -21.19 11.62
N PRO A 143 -18.16 -20.71 12.16
CA PRO A 143 -18.84 -19.52 11.67
C PRO A 143 -17.89 -18.33 11.50
N PHE A 144 -18.14 -17.50 10.47
CA PHE A 144 -17.39 -16.26 10.25
C PHE A 144 -17.48 -15.34 11.47
N SER A 145 -18.61 -15.29 12.16
CA SER A 145 -18.79 -14.56 13.43
C SER A 145 -17.94 -15.07 14.61
N GLU A 146 -17.45 -16.32 14.58
CA GLU A 146 -16.50 -16.83 15.60
C GLU A 146 -15.02 -16.56 15.23
N VAL A 147 -14.73 -16.46 13.93
CA VAL A 147 -13.37 -16.23 13.41
C VAL A 147 -13.08 -14.72 13.29
N PHE A 148 -14.12 -13.94 13.00
CA PHE A 148 -14.14 -12.50 12.89
C PHE A 148 -15.30 -11.94 13.74
N PRO A 149 -15.12 -11.75 15.06
CA PRO A 149 -16.18 -11.27 15.95
C PRO A 149 -16.82 -9.94 15.54
N GLU A 150 -16.01 -8.97 15.07
CA GLU A 150 -16.48 -7.69 14.55
C GLU A 150 -16.23 -7.55 13.03
N PRO A 151 -16.98 -6.67 12.31
CA PRO A 151 -16.68 -6.31 10.93
C PRO A 151 -15.22 -5.86 10.73
N LYS A 152 -14.68 -5.13 11.70
CA LYS A 152 -13.27 -4.72 11.73
C LYS A 152 -12.32 -5.92 11.66
N ASP A 153 -12.59 -7.00 12.39
CA ASP A 153 -11.76 -8.20 12.37
C ASP A 153 -11.66 -8.79 10.98
N LEU A 154 -12.78 -8.88 10.27
CA LEU A 154 -12.82 -9.36 8.88
C LEU A 154 -11.94 -8.48 7.99
N CYS A 155 -12.26 -7.19 7.89
CA CYS A 155 -11.64 -6.30 6.92
C CYS A 155 -10.13 -6.08 7.18
N GLU A 156 -9.69 -6.07 8.44
CA GLU A 156 -8.28 -5.90 8.80
C GLU A 156 -7.49 -7.23 8.75
N LYS A 157 -8.00 -8.33 9.33
CA LYS A 157 -7.21 -9.57 9.48
C LYS A 157 -7.16 -10.42 8.21
N ILE A 158 -8.25 -10.53 7.46
CA ILE A 158 -8.39 -11.53 6.37
C ILE A 158 -7.28 -11.40 5.33
N TRP A 159 -6.91 -10.16 4.99
CA TRP A 159 -5.84 -9.86 4.05
C TRP A 159 -4.60 -9.22 4.69
N SER A 160 -4.26 -9.55 5.94
CA SER A 160 -3.03 -9.07 6.61
C SER A 160 -2.89 -7.54 6.58
N ASN A 161 -3.93 -6.83 7.01
CA ASN A 161 -4.01 -5.36 7.02
C ASN A 161 -3.94 -4.69 5.63
N SER A 162 -4.42 -5.34 4.55
CA SER A 162 -4.68 -4.63 3.27
C SER A 162 -5.56 -3.41 3.48
N TYR A 163 -6.63 -3.58 4.26
CA TYR A 163 -7.54 -2.52 4.68
C TYR A 163 -7.32 -2.14 6.14
N LYS A 164 -7.88 -1.00 6.50
CA LYS A 164 -8.10 -0.50 7.85
C LYS A 164 -9.57 -0.12 7.96
N TYR A 165 -10.26 -0.56 9.02
CA TYR A 165 -11.63 -0.15 9.28
C TYR A 165 -11.68 1.33 9.65
N THR A 166 -12.75 2.01 9.24
CA THR A 166 -12.97 3.41 9.60
C THR A 166 -14.41 3.65 10.01
N THR A 167 -14.63 4.69 10.81
CA THR A 167 -15.97 5.24 11.11
C THR A 167 -16.48 6.19 10.02
N GLU A 168 -15.70 6.36 8.94
CA GLU A 168 -16.00 7.24 7.83
C GLU A 168 -17.08 6.61 6.93
N ARG A 169 -18.12 7.41 6.64
CA ARG A 169 -19.29 6.98 5.86
C ARG A 169 -19.03 7.05 4.36
N ARG A 170 -19.64 6.15 3.58
CA ARG A 170 -19.70 6.23 2.12
C ARG A 170 -20.07 7.64 1.66
N GLY A 171 -19.33 8.17 0.70
CA GLY A 171 -19.48 9.54 0.20
C GLY A 171 -18.71 10.64 0.95
N SER A 172 -18.12 10.39 2.13
CA SER A 172 -17.40 11.42 2.91
C SER A 172 -16.13 11.98 2.24
N GLY A 173 -15.61 11.30 1.21
CA GLY A 173 -14.31 11.62 0.62
C GLY A 173 -13.11 11.30 1.53
N ARG A 174 -13.32 10.61 2.65
CA ARG A 174 -12.28 10.20 3.63
C ARG A 174 -12.05 8.68 3.71
N CYS A 175 -12.86 7.87 3.05
CA CYS A 175 -12.70 6.42 2.96
C CYS A 175 -12.90 5.93 1.53
N ILE A 176 -12.24 4.81 1.20
CA ILE A 176 -12.35 4.10 -0.08
C ILE A 176 -13.61 3.23 -0.06
N GLN A 177 -14.40 3.34 -1.13
CA GLN A 177 -15.57 2.51 -1.38
C GLN A 177 -15.18 1.35 -2.31
N MET A 178 -15.55 0.13 -1.91
CA MET A 178 -15.47 -1.07 -2.73
C MET A 178 -16.68 -1.14 -3.68
N TRP A 179 -17.84 -0.68 -3.22
CA TRP A 179 -19.08 -0.59 -4.00
C TRP A 179 -19.44 0.85 -4.33
N PHE A 180 -19.62 1.18 -5.62
CA PHE A 180 -20.13 2.47 -6.07
C PHE A 180 -20.86 2.35 -7.42
N ASP A 181 -21.70 3.33 -7.74
CA ASP A 181 -22.37 3.42 -9.04
C ASP A 181 -21.44 4.09 -10.06
N PRO A 182 -20.93 3.37 -11.09
CA PRO A 182 -20.00 3.94 -12.05
C PRO A 182 -20.64 5.02 -12.94
N ALA A 183 -21.97 5.08 -13.05
CA ALA A 183 -22.66 6.17 -13.77
C ALA A 183 -22.63 7.50 -13.01
N LYS A 184 -22.40 7.46 -11.68
CA LYS A 184 -22.17 8.64 -10.84
C LYS A 184 -20.69 9.01 -10.69
N GLY A 185 -19.80 8.32 -11.43
CA GLY A 185 -18.35 8.48 -11.34
C GLY A 185 -17.73 7.71 -10.17
N ASN A 186 -16.39 7.62 -10.16
CA ASN A 186 -15.65 6.90 -9.12
C ASN A 186 -15.34 7.83 -7.92
N PRO A 187 -15.90 7.58 -6.72
CA PRO A 187 -15.70 8.42 -5.55
C PRO A 187 -14.26 8.34 -5.00
N ASN A 188 -13.53 7.25 -5.26
CA ASN A 188 -12.18 7.04 -4.73
C ASN A 188 -11.15 8.03 -5.30
N VAL A 189 -11.48 8.73 -6.39
CA VAL A 189 -10.64 9.78 -6.98
C VAL A 189 -10.41 10.95 -6.02
N VAL A 190 -11.43 11.40 -5.27
CA VAL A 190 -11.25 12.50 -4.29
C VAL A 190 -10.56 12.02 -3.01
N VAL A 191 -10.84 10.76 -2.61
CA VAL A 191 -10.22 10.13 -1.44
C VAL A 191 -8.71 9.99 -1.65
N ALA A 192 -8.29 9.43 -2.79
CA ALA A 192 -6.88 9.25 -3.14
C ALA A 192 -6.13 10.59 -3.19
N LYS A 193 -6.75 11.63 -3.77
CA LYS A 193 -6.19 13.00 -3.78
C LYS A 193 -6.00 13.55 -2.36
N TYR A 194 -6.99 13.38 -1.48
CA TYR A 194 -6.91 13.85 -0.09
C TYR A 194 -5.76 13.16 0.67
N TYR A 195 -5.64 11.84 0.60
CA TYR A 195 -4.56 11.13 1.31
C TYR A 195 -3.18 11.34 0.67
N ALA A 196 -3.07 11.47 -0.65
CA ALA A 196 -1.83 11.85 -1.32
C ALA A 196 -1.35 13.26 -0.88
N TRP A 197 -2.27 14.22 -0.77
CA TRP A 197 -1.97 15.55 -0.22
C TRP A 197 -1.57 15.47 1.26
N LYS A 198 -2.37 14.79 2.10
CA LYS A 198 -2.10 14.62 3.54
C LYS A 198 -0.74 13.98 3.81
N LYS A 199 -0.33 12.98 3.02
CA LYS A 199 0.98 12.30 3.13
C LYS A 199 2.14 13.26 2.81
N ARG A 200 1.96 14.19 1.85
CA ARG A 200 2.95 15.23 1.50
C ARG A 200 3.00 16.39 2.50
N SER A 201 1.87 16.76 3.09
CA SER A 201 1.75 17.86 4.06
C SER A 201 1.96 17.46 5.52
N SER A 202 2.36 16.21 5.78
CA SER A 202 2.70 15.74 7.12
C SER A 202 4.20 15.94 7.42
N PRO A 203 4.61 16.52 8.56
CA PRO A 203 6.02 16.82 8.86
C PRO A 203 6.99 15.62 8.84
N VAL A 204 6.46 14.40 8.92
CA VAL A 204 7.21 13.13 8.85
C VAL A 204 8.00 12.97 7.54
N GLY A 205 7.67 13.73 6.48
CA GLY A 205 8.41 13.74 5.22
C GLY A 205 9.66 14.64 5.19
N MET A 206 10.00 15.32 6.29
CA MET A 206 11.15 16.24 6.37
C MET A 206 12.26 15.67 7.25
N GLU A 207 12.74 14.49 6.89
CA GLU A 207 13.97 13.92 7.46
C GLU A 207 15.17 14.79 7.04
N ASN A 208 16.02 15.17 8.00
CA ASN A 208 17.03 16.21 7.82
C ASN A 208 18.19 15.74 6.93
N VAL A 209 18.04 15.88 5.61
CA VAL A 209 19.17 15.95 4.68
C VAL A 209 19.85 17.32 4.85
N THR A 210 20.59 17.48 5.95
CA THR A 210 21.61 18.52 6.06
C THR A 210 22.60 18.33 4.90
N PRO A 211 22.85 19.34 4.05
CA PRO A 211 23.92 19.24 3.08
C PRO A 211 25.24 19.11 3.84
N GLU A 212 25.93 17.99 3.70
CA GLU A 212 27.34 17.94 4.10
C GLU A 212 28.09 18.97 3.25
N ALA A 213 28.63 20.00 3.91
CA ALA A 213 29.55 20.94 3.29
C ALA A 213 30.84 20.19 2.95
N GLY A 214 30.89 19.60 1.74
CA GLY A 214 31.98 18.76 1.28
C GLY A 214 33.33 19.47 1.45
N LYS A 215 34.17 18.94 2.34
CA LYS A 215 35.51 19.49 2.56
C LYS A 215 36.30 19.42 1.27
N ALA A 216 36.63 20.58 0.70
CA ALA A 216 37.52 20.67 -0.44
C ALA A 216 38.91 20.14 -0.06
N VAL A 217 39.24 18.93 -0.50
CA VAL A 217 40.57 18.33 -0.30
C VAL A 217 41.54 18.96 -1.29
N CYS A 218 42.12 20.09 -0.92
CA CYS A 218 43.25 20.67 -1.64
C CYS A 218 44.44 19.72 -1.53
N ALA A 219 44.78 19.05 -2.63
CA ALA A 219 45.95 18.17 -2.68
C ALA A 219 47.24 19.00 -2.61
N LEU A 220 48.05 18.80 -1.57
CA LEU A 220 49.38 19.40 -1.50
C LEU A 220 50.35 18.67 -2.47
N PRO A 221 51.27 19.40 -3.13
CA PRO A 221 52.33 18.78 -3.92
C PRO A 221 53.32 18.02 -3.02
N ARG A 222 53.90 16.94 -3.56
CA ARG A 222 54.97 16.18 -2.87
C ARG A 222 56.21 17.07 -2.66
N PRO A 223 56.78 17.13 -1.45
CA PRO A 223 58.08 17.76 -1.25
C PRO A 223 59.20 16.89 -1.86
N VAL A 224 60.13 17.52 -2.56
CA VAL A 224 61.40 16.89 -2.97
C VAL A 224 62.36 16.97 -1.78
N LEU A 225 63.01 15.85 -1.44
CA LEU A 225 64.05 15.86 -0.40
C LEU A 225 65.29 16.62 -0.88
N VAL A 226 65.70 17.62 -0.11
CA VAL A 226 67.01 18.27 -0.22
C VAL A 226 67.63 18.30 1.19
N LEU A 227 68.91 17.98 1.30
CA LEU A 227 69.56 17.63 2.57
C LEU A 227 70.53 18.72 3.06
N LEU A 228 70.22 19.31 4.23
CA LEU A 228 71.19 19.81 5.24
C LEU A 228 72.12 20.99 4.80
N PRO A 229 72.94 21.60 5.69
CA PRO A 229 73.23 21.30 7.10
C PRO A 229 72.88 22.42 8.10
N LEU A 230 73.43 22.31 9.32
CA LEU A 230 73.05 23.06 10.53
C LEU A 230 73.74 24.44 10.71
N ALA A 231 73.12 25.23 11.60
CA ALA A 231 73.68 26.20 12.55
C ALA A 231 73.90 27.65 12.10
N LEU A 232 73.15 28.57 12.73
CA LEU A 232 73.71 29.54 13.68
C LEU A 232 72.61 30.23 14.55
N VAL A 233 73.04 30.86 15.64
CA VAL A 233 72.23 31.47 16.71
C VAL A 233 71.79 32.90 16.36
N LEU A 234 70.61 33.36 16.83
CA LEU A 234 70.39 34.68 17.52
C LEU A 234 68.90 34.97 17.87
N LEU A 235 68.72 35.73 18.96
CA LEU A 235 67.53 36.43 19.48
C LEU A 235 67.94 37.90 19.75
N PRO A 236 67.05 38.89 20.09
CA PRO A 236 65.58 38.89 20.26
C PRO A 236 64.89 39.54 19.03
N GLU A 237 63.75 40.26 18.99
CA GLU A 237 62.76 40.93 19.89
C GLU A 237 61.34 40.76 19.29
N GLY A 238 60.20 41.27 19.81
CA GLY A 238 59.95 42.20 20.92
C GLY A 238 58.46 42.26 21.30
N ALA A 239 58.00 43.31 22.01
CA ALA A 239 56.84 43.20 22.92
C ALA A 239 55.52 43.95 22.60
N ARG A 240 54.39 43.21 22.79
CA ARG A 240 53.09 43.62 23.42
C ARG A 240 52.10 44.58 22.72
N CYS A 241 50.91 44.65 23.36
CA CYS A 241 49.72 45.52 23.14
C CYS A 241 48.78 45.10 21.98
N GLY A 242 47.44 45.14 22.10
CA GLY A 242 46.55 45.41 23.25
C GLY A 242 45.05 45.18 22.89
N PRO A 243 44.10 45.06 23.85
CA PRO A 243 42.69 44.73 23.60
C PRO A 243 41.75 45.97 23.66
N PRO A 244 40.42 45.82 23.83
CA PRO A 244 39.41 45.81 22.77
C PRO A 244 38.57 47.12 22.69
N ALA A 245 37.68 47.21 21.69
CA ALA A 245 36.66 48.25 21.59
C ALA A 245 35.23 47.66 21.73
N TRP A 246 34.36 48.37 22.44
CA TRP A 246 32.96 48.01 22.71
C TRP A 246 32.02 49.12 22.24
N GLY A 247 30.77 48.74 21.92
CA GLY A 247 29.60 49.62 22.00
C GLY A 247 29.13 50.26 20.70
N SER A 248 27.87 50.71 20.60
CA SER A 248 26.72 50.48 21.50
C SER A 248 25.42 50.82 20.79
N LEU A 249 24.37 50.01 20.99
CA LEU A 249 23.00 50.41 21.40
C LEU A 249 22.12 49.16 21.60
#